data_AF-A0AA96EBK8-F1
#
_entry.id   AF-A0AA96EBK8-F1
#
_cell.length_a   1.000
_cell.length_b   1.000
_cell.length_c   1.000
_cell.angle_alpha   90.00
_cell.angle_beta   90.00
_cell.angle_gamma   90.00
#
_symmetry.space_group_name_H-M   'P 1'
#
loop_
_entity.id
_entity.type
_entity.pdbx_description
1 polymer ?
#
loop_
_entity_poly.entity_id
_entity_poly.type
_entity_poly.pdbx_seq_one_letter_code
_entity_poly.pdbx_strand_id
1 'polypeptide(L)'
;MFHLLISLPCLIVILRVLAPLPWPRWSKITLSALLLLVSQHHLLTQLAFGSMFSPEVPRAVVLLVNTLFGAMLFLALMQLAVDAITLVLALIKRRRLGIPGALRYALSLVALGVAAFAVSQAARVPPLKEVDIAIDGLPEAFEGYEIVHLTDLHISRLFQVGWVEDVVEKTNALGADVILITGDLIDGTLQARRDDVAPLASLSALDGVFVSSGNHEYYFGANEWMAHYQTLGMQALANEHTVIERGDAALVLAGVNDISAAGHGYTGPDVTQALEGAPAGAPVILLDHQPRNARNTAARGVDLQLSGHTHGGMMVGFDRLVARANEGFVSGKYELDGMTLYLNSGTALWPGFALRLGKPSELTRITLHAQ
;
A
#
# COMPACT_ATOMS: atom_id res chain seq x y z
N MET A 1 -6.45 20.82 9.17
CA MET A 1 -4.98 21.03 9.01
C MET A 1 -4.40 20.26 7.82
N PHE A 2 -4.77 19.00 7.59
CA PHE A 2 -4.28 18.17 6.47
C PHE A 2 -4.38 18.84 5.09
N HIS A 3 -5.55 19.37 4.70
CA HIS A 3 -5.74 20.02 3.38
C HIS A 3 -4.94 21.32 3.17
N LEU A 4 -4.60 22.02 4.27
CA LEU A 4 -3.75 23.22 4.22
C LEU A 4 -2.29 22.86 3.95
N LEU A 5 -1.80 21.74 4.50
CA LEU A 5 -0.44 21.25 4.24
C LEU A 5 -0.25 20.84 2.78
N ILE A 6 -1.26 20.21 2.17
CA ILE A 6 -1.24 19.80 0.75
C ILE A 6 -1.31 21.01 -0.19
N SER A 7 -1.78 22.17 0.30
CA SER A 7 -1.81 23.42 -0.49
C SER A 7 -0.43 24.08 -0.64
N LEU A 8 0.55 23.73 0.21
CA LEU A 8 1.87 24.37 0.20
C LEU A 8 2.67 24.12 -1.09
N PRO A 9 2.79 22.87 -1.59
CA PRO A 9 3.37 22.60 -2.90
C PRO A 9 2.72 23.40 -4.04
N CYS A 10 1.38 23.49 -4.03
CA CYS A 10 0.62 24.27 -5.01
C CYS A 10 1.02 25.75 -4.98
N LEU A 11 1.09 26.35 -3.78
CA LEU A 11 1.50 27.73 -3.61
C LEU A 11 2.95 27.97 -4.09
N ILE A 12 3.86 27.05 -3.81
CA ILE A 12 5.24 27.11 -4.31
C ILE A 12 5.24 27.13 -5.84
N VAL A 13 4.51 26.22 -6.49
CA VAL A 13 4.43 26.17 -7.96
C VAL A 13 3.84 27.48 -8.52
N ILE A 14 2.75 27.98 -7.94
CA ILE A 14 2.12 29.23 -8.39
C ILE A 14 3.09 30.42 -8.25
N LEU A 15 3.65 30.64 -7.07
CA LEU A 15 4.45 31.83 -6.78
C LEU A 15 5.85 31.77 -7.41
N ARG A 16 6.47 30.60 -7.44
CA ARG A 16 7.86 30.44 -7.84
C ARG A 16 8.00 30.00 -9.29
N VAL A 17 7.07 29.22 -9.84
CA VAL A 17 7.16 28.72 -11.22
C VAL A 17 6.28 29.55 -12.16
N LEU A 18 4.99 29.68 -11.88
CA LEU A 18 4.02 30.27 -12.80
C LEU A 18 4.03 31.80 -12.82
N ALA A 19 4.04 32.45 -11.65
CA ALA A 19 3.97 33.91 -11.55
C ALA A 19 5.11 34.64 -12.30
N PRO A 20 6.38 34.15 -12.29
CA PRO A 20 7.48 34.78 -13.03
C PRO A 20 7.44 34.60 -14.55
N LEU A 21 6.61 33.73 -15.11
CA LEU A 21 6.53 33.52 -16.57
C LEU A 21 5.94 34.75 -17.27
N PRO A 22 6.36 35.09 -18.50
CA PRO A 22 5.85 36.26 -19.24
C PRO A 22 4.48 36.01 -19.88
N TRP A 23 3.60 35.26 -19.22
CA TRP A 23 2.27 34.90 -19.72
C TRP A 23 1.20 35.94 -19.36
N PRO A 24 0.12 36.04 -20.16
CA PRO A 24 -1.06 36.83 -19.82
C PRO A 24 -1.63 36.47 -18.44
N ARG A 25 -2.20 37.46 -17.73
CA ARG A 25 -2.75 37.25 -16.39
C ARG A 25 -3.86 36.20 -16.36
N TRP A 26 -4.73 36.17 -17.38
CA TRP A 26 -5.83 35.20 -17.45
C TRP A 26 -5.30 33.76 -17.47
N SER A 27 -4.26 33.46 -18.24
CA SER A 27 -3.68 32.11 -18.31
C SER A 27 -3.09 31.67 -16.98
N LYS A 28 -2.44 32.60 -16.27
CA LYS A 28 -1.90 32.34 -14.92
C LYS A 28 -3.02 32.08 -13.91
N ILE A 29 -4.10 32.86 -13.96
CA ILE A 29 -5.25 32.68 -13.06
C ILE A 29 -5.90 31.32 -13.32
N THR A 30 -6.17 30.99 -14.57
CA THR A 30 -6.77 29.69 -14.94
C THR A 30 -5.90 28.53 -14.50
N LEU A 31 -4.59 28.54 -14.77
CA LEU A 31 -3.70 27.45 -14.37
C LEU A 31 -3.54 27.38 -12.84
N SER A 32 -3.52 28.52 -12.14
CA SER A 32 -3.51 28.54 -10.67
C SER A 32 -4.77 27.90 -10.08
N ALA A 33 -5.93 28.18 -10.66
CA ALA A 33 -7.19 27.55 -10.25
C ALA A 33 -7.17 26.02 -10.50
N LEU A 34 -6.65 25.58 -11.65
CA LEU A 34 -6.49 24.15 -11.94
C LEU A 34 -5.53 23.46 -10.95
N LEU A 35 -4.39 24.08 -10.65
CA LEU A 35 -3.44 23.57 -9.65
C LEU A 35 -4.06 23.49 -8.25
N LEU A 36 -4.92 24.45 -7.90
CA LEU A 36 -5.65 24.40 -6.63
C LEU A 36 -6.66 23.26 -6.60
N LEU A 37 -7.41 23.03 -7.69
CA LEU A 37 -8.33 21.88 -7.77
C LEU A 37 -7.58 20.55 -7.63
N VAL A 38 -6.44 20.41 -8.32
CA VAL A 38 -5.58 19.22 -8.23
C VAL A 38 -5.03 19.04 -6.81
N SER A 39 -4.59 20.12 -6.14
CA SER A 39 -4.08 20.04 -4.77
C SER A 39 -5.17 19.67 -3.77
N GLN A 40 -6.42 20.06 -4.04
CA GLN A 40 -7.58 19.78 -3.19
C GLN A 40 -8.35 18.52 -3.59
N HIS A 41 -7.82 17.67 -4.48
CA HIS A 41 -8.59 16.54 -5.02
C HIS A 41 -9.13 15.60 -3.92
N HIS A 42 -8.40 15.33 -2.83
CA HIS A 42 -8.93 14.54 -1.71
C HIS A 42 -10.15 15.17 -1.03
N LEU A 43 -10.14 16.48 -0.84
CA LEU A 43 -11.28 17.21 -0.27
C LEU A 43 -12.46 17.17 -1.24
N LEU A 44 -12.20 17.35 -2.54
CA LEU A 44 -13.23 17.25 -3.57
C LEU A 44 -13.85 15.84 -3.62
N THR A 45 -13.02 14.80 -3.53
CA THR A 45 -13.47 13.41 -3.43
C THR A 45 -14.33 13.20 -2.18
N GLN A 46 -13.88 13.67 -1.02
CA GLN A 46 -14.65 13.57 0.22
C GLN A 46 -15.99 14.29 0.14
N LEU A 47 -16.04 15.49 -0.45
CA LEU A 47 -17.28 16.25 -0.63
C LEU A 47 -18.23 15.60 -1.64
N ALA A 48 -17.68 14.99 -2.69
CA ALA A 48 -18.48 14.38 -3.75
C ALA A 48 -19.00 12.97 -3.39
N PHE A 49 -18.21 12.19 -2.66
CA PHE A 49 -18.46 10.76 -2.43
C PHE A 49 -18.57 10.38 -0.95
N GLY A 50 -18.47 11.34 -0.02
CA GLY A 50 -18.57 11.12 1.42
C GLY A 50 -17.30 10.55 2.07
N SER A 51 -16.32 10.11 1.27
CA SER A 51 -15.05 9.57 1.72
C SER A 51 -13.93 9.98 0.76
N MET A 52 -12.73 10.24 1.28
CA MET A 52 -11.55 10.44 0.43
C MET A 52 -10.97 9.12 -0.10
N PHE A 53 -11.36 7.98 0.49
CA PHE A 53 -10.73 6.69 0.29
C PHE A 53 -11.20 5.94 -0.96
N SER A 54 -12.42 6.19 -1.45
CA SER A 54 -12.93 5.52 -2.67
C SER A 54 -13.53 6.53 -3.66
N PRO A 55 -12.70 7.15 -4.52
CA PRO A 55 -13.19 8.05 -5.56
C PRO A 55 -13.96 7.28 -6.66
N GLU A 56 -15.26 7.54 -6.80
CA GLU A 56 -16.14 6.92 -7.80
C GLU A 56 -16.09 7.61 -9.17
N VAL A 57 -14.89 7.82 -9.70
CA VAL A 57 -14.65 8.44 -11.02
C VAL A 57 -14.02 7.44 -11.99
N PRO A 58 -14.09 7.65 -13.32
CA PRO A 58 -13.45 6.76 -14.28
C PRO A 58 -11.94 6.60 -14.03
N ARG A 59 -11.40 5.41 -14.29
CA ARG A 59 -9.96 5.09 -14.12
C ARG A 59 -9.03 6.13 -14.74
N ALA A 60 -9.35 6.59 -15.94
CA ALA A 60 -8.57 7.63 -16.64
C ALA A 60 -8.50 8.95 -15.85
N VAL A 61 -9.56 9.31 -15.13
CA VAL A 61 -9.59 10.50 -14.25
C VAL A 61 -8.72 10.26 -13.02
N VAL A 62 -8.79 9.09 -12.39
CA VAL A 62 -7.91 8.75 -11.25
C VAL A 62 -6.43 8.85 -11.65
N LEU A 63 -6.07 8.28 -12.80
CA LEU A 63 -4.71 8.34 -13.34
C LEU A 63 -4.27 9.78 -13.65
N LEU A 64 -5.14 10.56 -14.30
CA LEU A 64 -4.86 11.95 -14.65
C LEU A 64 -4.66 12.81 -13.40
N VAL A 65 -5.57 12.73 -12.43
CA VAL A 65 -5.50 13.51 -11.19
C VAL A 65 -4.24 13.17 -10.41
N ASN A 66 -3.92 11.88 -10.24
CA ASN A 66 -2.70 11.47 -9.56
C ASN A 66 -1.43 11.89 -10.31
N THR A 67 -1.43 11.87 -11.66
CA THR A 67 -0.31 12.35 -12.47
C THR A 67 -0.10 13.85 -12.29
N LEU A 68 -1.17 14.66 -12.35
CA LEU A 68 -1.09 16.10 -12.16
C LEU A 68 -0.69 16.46 -10.72
N PHE A 69 -1.22 15.73 -9.75
CA PHE A 69 -0.88 15.90 -8.34
C PHE A 69 0.59 15.57 -8.08
N GLY A 70 1.07 14.43 -8.55
CA GLY A 70 2.48 14.05 -8.48
C GLY A 70 3.39 15.05 -9.20
N ALA A 71 3.00 15.52 -10.39
CA ALA A 71 3.76 16.52 -11.14
C ALA A 71 3.89 17.83 -10.36
N MET A 72 2.80 18.28 -9.71
CA MET A 72 2.82 19.44 -8.83
C MET A 72 3.76 19.24 -7.63
N LEU A 73 3.72 18.07 -6.98
CA LEU A 73 4.60 17.76 -5.84
C LEU A 73 6.08 17.74 -6.26
N PHE A 74 6.42 16.99 -7.32
CA PHE A 74 7.80 16.93 -7.82
C PHE A 74 8.31 18.29 -8.29
N LEU A 75 7.46 19.06 -8.98
CA LEU A 75 7.82 20.41 -9.42
C LEU A 75 8.08 21.34 -8.23
N ALA A 76 7.28 21.27 -7.17
CA ALA A 76 7.51 22.05 -5.96
C ALA A 76 8.85 21.69 -5.30
N LEU A 77 9.16 20.39 -5.17
CA LEU A 77 10.42 19.91 -4.59
C LEU A 77 11.64 20.34 -5.43
N MET A 78 11.57 20.15 -6.75
CA MET A 78 12.62 20.59 -7.68
C MET A 78 12.80 22.11 -7.63
N GLN A 79 11.72 22.87 -7.54
CA GLN A 79 11.77 24.33 -7.43
C GLN A 79 12.41 24.79 -6.13
N LEU A 80 12.11 24.14 -4.99
CA LEU A 80 12.77 24.40 -3.71
C LEU A 80 14.28 24.14 -3.79
N ALA A 81 14.69 23.03 -4.44
CA ALA A 81 16.10 22.74 -4.66
C ALA A 81 16.80 23.82 -5.52
N VAL A 82 16.17 24.25 -6.61
CA VAL A 82 16.69 25.34 -7.45
C VAL A 82 16.75 26.66 -6.70
N ASP A 83 15.76 26.97 -5.87
CA ASP A 83 15.75 28.17 -5.03
C ASP A 83 16.90 28.15 -4.03
N ALA A 84 17.15 27.01 -3.37
CA ALA A 84 18.28 26.84 -2.45
C ALA A 84 19.63 26.99 -3.16
N ILE A 85 19.82 26.32 -4.31
CA ILE A 85 21.05 26.44 -5.12
C ILE A 85 21.26 27.89 -5.58
N THR A 86 20.20 28.54 -6.06
CA THR A 86 20.26 29.93 -6.52
C THR A 86 20.63 30.88 -5.37
N LEU A 87 20.09 30.66 -4.17
CA LEU A 87 20.43 31.42 -2.97
C LEU A 87 21.91 31.27 -2.61
N VAL A 88 22.43 30.04 -2.55
CA VAL A 88 23.85 29.78 -2.26
C VAL A 88 24.75 30.46 -3.29
N LEU A 89 24.45 30.33 -4.57
CA LEU A 89 25.23 30.96 -5.64
C LEU A 89 25.15 32.49 -5.61
N ALA A 90 24.00 33.06 -5.24
CA ALA A 90 23.83 34.50 -5.09
C ALA A 90 24.67 35.07 -3.94
N LEU A 91 24.76 34.32 -2.82
CA LEU A 91 25.60 34.67 -1.67
C LEU A 91 27.09 34.64 -2.06
N ILE A 92 27.54 33.59 -2.75
CA ILE A 92 28.93 33.46 -3.22
C ILE A 92 29.29 34.58 -4.20
N LYS A 93 28.43 34.84 -5.19
CA LYS A 93 28.67 35.87 -6.22
C LYS A 93 28.35 37.29 -5.75
N ARG A 94 27.82 37.45 -4.53
CA ARG A 94 27.35 38.73 -3.94
C ARG A 94 26.45 39.54 -4.87
N ARG A 95 25.60 38.86 -5.65
CA ARG A 95 24.64 39.49 -6.56
C ARG A 95 23.38 38.65 -6.67
N ARG A 96 22.25 39.29 -6.96
CA ARG A 96 21.00 38.58 -7.24
C ARG A 96 21.12 37.79 -8.54
N LEU A 97 20.63 36.55 -8.52
CA LEU A 97 20.55 35.68 -9.69
C LEU A 97 19.07 35.43 -10.00
N GLY A 98 18.71 35.53 -11.27
CA GLY A 98 17.38 35.17 -11.76
C GLY A 98 17.35 33.71 -12.20
N ILE A 99 16.21 33.05 -12.03
CA ILE A 99 15.96 31.71 -12.57
C ILE A 99 15.35 31.88 -13.97
N PRO A 100 16.01 31.40 -15.05
CA PRO A 100 15.51 31.56 -16.41
C PRO A 100 14.17 30.84 -16.63
N GLY A 101 13.28 31.42 -17.45
CA GLY A 101 12.01 30.79 -17.80
C GLY A 101 12.16 29.42 -18.47
N ALA A 102 13.19 29.23 -19.29
CA ALA A 102 13.51 27.95 -19.93
C ALA A 102 13.73 26.82 -18.90
N LEU A 103 14.42 27.10 -17.80
CA LEU A 103 14.62 26.13 -16.72
C LEU A 103 13.28 25.76 -16.07
N ARG A 104 12.36 26.73 -15.90
CA ARG A 104 11.02 26.48 -15.34
C ARG A 104 10.21 25.52 -16.21
N TYR A 105 10.22 25.73 -17.53
CA TYR A 105 9.55 24.81 -18.46
C TYR A 105 10.19 23.42 -18.44
N ALA A 106 11.52 23.34 -18.43
CA ALA A 106 12.23 22.07 -18.34
C ALA A 106 11.87 21.31 -17.06
N LEU A 107 11.88 21.97 -15.90
CA LEU A 107 11.47 21.35 -14.63
C LEU A 107 10.01 20.88 -14.66
N SER A 108 9.09 21.66 -15.23
CA SER A 108 7.69 21.24 -15.36
C SER A 108 7.52 20.00 -16.23
N LEU A 109 8.25 19.90 -17.35
CA LEU A 109 8.23 18.73 -18.22
C LEU A 109 8.84 17.50 -17.54
N VAL A 110 9.96 17.67 -16.84
CA VAL A 110 10.60 16.58 -16.07
C VAL A 110 9.68 16.12 -14.94
N ALA A 111 9.09 17.03 -14.17
CA ALA A 111 8.17 16.69 -13.10
C ALA A 111 6.94 15.93 -13.61
N LEU A 112 6.37 16.34 -14.75
CA LEU A 112 5.28 15.62 -15.41
C LEU A 112 5.70 14.22 -15.87
N GLY A 113 6.88 14.09 -16.49
CA GLY A 113 7.41 12.79 -16.94
C GLY A 113 7.67 11.83 -15.78
N VAL A 114 8.28 12.31 -14.69
CA VAL A 114 8.52 11.53 -13.47
C VAL A 114 7.20 11.12 -12.81
N ALA A 115 6.22 12.02 -12.74
CA ALA A 115 4.91 11.70 -12.20
C ALA A 115 4.17 10.65 -13.03
N ALA A 116 4.13 10.81 -14.36
CA ALA A 116 3.51 9.85 -15.26
C ALA A 116 4.18 8.47 -15.15
N PHE A 117 5.51 8.44 -15.06
CA PHE A 117 6.24 7.21 -14.79
C PHE A 117 5.87 6.62 -13.43
N ALA A 118 5.86 7.41 -12.35
CA ALA A 118 5.51 6.93 -11.02
C ALA A 118 4.07 6.38 -10.92
N VAL A 119 3.10 7.02 -11.59
CA VAL A 119 1.72 6.53 -11.70
C VAL A 119 1.67 5.23 -12.50
N SER A 120 2.44 5.12 -13.60
CA SER A 120 2.51 3.88 -14.37
C SER A 120 3.08 2.71 -13.54
N GLN A 121 4.07 2.98 -12.68
CA GLN A 121 4.63 1.99 -11.76
C GLN A 121 3.69 1.64 -10.61
N ALA A 122 2.82 2.57 -10.20
CA ALA A 122 1.78 2.33 -9.21
C ALA A 122 0.63 1.47 -9.74
N ALA A 123 0.23 1.67 -11.01
CA ALA A 123 -0.96 1.05 -11.60
C ALA A 123 -0.70 -0.27 -12.35
N ARG A 124 0.57 -0.70 -12.46
CA ARG A 124 0.92 -1.97 -13.12
C ARG A 124 0.56 -3.16 -12.23
N VAL A 125 0.41 -4.34 -12.84
CA VAL A 125 0.42 -5.60 -12.10
C VAL A 125 1.82 -5.81 -11.51
N PRO A 126 1.94 -6.12 -10.21
CA PRO A 126 3.24 -6.15 -9.54
C PRO A 126 4.17 -7.22 -10.13
N PRO A 127 5.50 -6.98 -10.11
CA PRO A 127 6.49 -8.02 -10.38
C PRO A 127 6.50 -9.07 -9.26
N LEU A 128 6.91 -10.29 -9.61
CA LEU A 128 7.22 -11.34 -8.63
C LEU A 128 8.42 -10.91 -7.77
N LYS A 129 8.32 -11.18 -6.47
CA LYS A 129 9.41 -11.09 -5.50
C LYS A 129 9.49 -12.38 -4.72
N GLU A 130 10.64 -13.02 -4.76
CA GLU A 130 10.91 -14.27 -4.06
C GLU A 130 11.66 -13.98 -2.77
N VAL A 131 11.26 -14.66 -1.69
CA VAL A 131 11.79 -14.45 -0.35
C VAL A 131 11.93 -15.78 0.37
N ASP A 132 13.14 -16.08 0.84
CA ASP A 132 13.39 -17.23 1.68
C ASP A 132 13.27 -16.84 3.15
N ILE A 133 12.47 -17.60 3.92
CA ILE A 133 12.28 -17.38 5.35
C ILE A 133 12.60 -18.66 6.09
N ALA A 134 13.61 -18.59 6.96
CA ALA A 134 13.94 -19.67 7.87
C ALA A 134 13.12 -19.53 9.16
N ILE A 135 12.54 -20.63 9.64
CA ILE A 135 11.76 -20.71 10.87
C ILE A 135 12.41 -21.76 11.79
N ASP A 136 12.73 -21.34 13.02
CA ASP A 136 13.27 -22.23 14.04
C ASP A 136 12.23 -23.31 14.40
N GLY A 137 12.63 -24.58 14.29
CA GLY A 137 11.73 -25.69 14.61
C GLY A 137 10.66 -25.98 13.55
N LEU A 138 10.80 -25.45 12.32
CA LEU A 138 9.95 -25.85 11.20
C LEU A 138 10.05 -27.38 10.97
N PRO A 139 8.94 -28.12 10.98
CA PRO A 139 8.98 -29.56 10.69
C PRO A 139 9.47 -29.82 9.26
N GLU A 140 10.23 -30.90 9.07
CA GLU A 140 10.76 -31.31 7.75
C GLU A 140 9.66 -31.47 6.68
N ALA A 141 8.43 -31.79 7.10
CA ALA A 141 7.26 -31.89 6.22
C ALA A 141 6.83 -30.55 5.58
N PHE A 142 7.31 -29.42 6.11
CA PHE A 142 7.07 -28.06 5.59
C PHE A 142 8.35 -27.42 5.03
N GLU A 143 9.45 -28.17 4.88
CA GLU A 143 10.63 -27.69 4.17
C GLU A 143 10.28 -27.39 2.70
N GLY A 144 10.60 -26.18 2.24
CA GLY A 144 10.26 -25.72 0.90
C GLY A 144 8.80 -25.36 0.70
N TYR A 145 8.00 -25.27 1.78
CA TYR A 145 6.59 -24.88 1.71
C TYR A 145 6.44 -23.49 1.09
N GLU A 146 5.65 -23.39 0.01
CA GLU A 146 5.50 -22.18 -0.78
C GLU A 146 4.23 -21.40 -0.39
N ILE A 147 4.40 -20.13 -0.02
CA ILE A 147 3.32 -19.20 0.32
C ILE A 147 3.29 -18.09 -0.72
N VAL A 148 2.13 -17.79 -1.29
CA VAL A 148 1.92 -16.50 -1.96
C VAL A 148 1.27 -15.52 -1.00
N HIS A 149 1.96 -14.41 -0.74
CA HIS A 149 1.46 -13.33 0.11
C HIS A 149 0.95 -12.16 -0.73
N LEU A 150 -0.36 -11.92 -0.64
CA LEU A 150 -1.03 -10.76 -1.22
C LEU A 150 -1.47 -9.80 -0.13
N THR A 151 -1.46 -8.50 -0.40
CA THR A 151 -1.95 -7.48 0.55
C THR A 151 -2.13 -6.16 -0.17
N ASP A 152 -2.95 -5.26 0.37
CA ASP A 152 -3.09 -3.91 -0.16
C ASP A 152 -3.48 -3.91 -1.66
N LEU A 153 -4.42 -4.78 -2.06
CA LEU A 153 -4.88 -4.82 -3.46
C LEU A 153 -5.70 -3.57 -3.81
N HIS A 154 -6.37 -2.96 -2.82
CA HIS A 154 -7.12 -1.72 -2.98
C HIS A 154 -8.00 -1.71 -4.25
N ILE A 155 -8.72 -2.82 -4.47
CA ILE A 155 -9.59 -3.02 -5.63
C ILE A 155 -10.59 -1.86 -5.65
N SER A 156 -10.58 -1.11 -6.74
CA SER A 156 -11.12 0.25 -6.82
C SER A 156 -11.30 0.69 -8.26
N ARG A 157 -11.68 1.95 -8.49
CA ARG A 157 -11.69 2.54 -9.84
C ARG A 157 -10.31 2.59 -10.51
N LEU A 158 -9.21 2.44 -9.75
CA LEU A 158 -7.87 2.32 -10.32
C LEU A 158 -7.53 0.89 -10.71
N PHE A 159 -7.93 -0.08 -9.87
CA PHE A 159 -7.68 -1.51 -9.98
C PHE A 159 -9.01 -2.25 -10.16
N GLN A 160 -9.45 -2.32 -11.42
CA GLN A 160 -10.75 -2.88 -11.82
C GLN A 160 -10.62 -4.36 -12.20
N VAL A 161 -11.76 -5.02 -12.48
CA VAL A 161 -11.86 -6.45 -12.83
C VAL A 161 -10.69 -7.02 -13.64
N GLY A 162 -10.32 -6.42 -14.77
CA GLY A 162 -9.24 -6.96 -15.63
C GLY A 162 -7.85 -6.92 -14.98
N TRP A 163 -7.57 -5.96 -14.11
CA TRP A 163 -6.32 -5.96 -13.34
C TRP A 163 -6.33 -7.06 -12.28
N VAL A 164 -7.49 -7.34 -11.67
CA VAL A 164 -7.65 -8.41 -10.69
C VAL A 164 -7.50 -9.78 -11.36
N GLU A 165 -8.07 -9.96 -12.56
CA GLU A 165 -7.86 -11.16 -13.39
C GLU A 165 -6.36 -11.42 -13.65
N ASP A 166 -5.61 -10.39 -14.07
CA ASP A 166 -4.16 -10.51 -14.30
C ASP A 166 -3.39 -10.91 -13.02
N VAL A 167 -3.78 -10.38 -11.86
CA VAL A 167 -3.16 -10.72 -10.57
C VAL A 167 -3.47 -12.16 -10.15
N VAL A 168 -4.72 -12.59 -10.33
CA VAL A 168 -5.15 -13.95 -10.02
C VAL A 168 -4.45 -14.95 -10.94
N GLU A 169 -4.37 -14.67 -12.24
CA GLU A 169 -3.66 -15.53 -13.21
C GLU A 169 -2.19 -15.70 -12.82
N LYS A 170 -1.50 -14.60 -12.53
CA LYS A 170 -0.10 -14.65 -12.10
C LYS A 170 0.09 -15.34 -10.77
N THR A 171 -0.83 -15.16 -9.82
CA THR A 171 -0.78 -15.80 -8.51
C THR A 171 -0.90 -17.32 -8.65
N ASN A 172 -1.92 -17.79 -9.37
CA ASN A 172 -2.14 -19.21 -9.59
C ASN A 172 -1.01 -19.87 -10.38
N ALA A 173 -0.39 -19.14 -11.32
CA ALA A 173 0.76 -19.62 -12.10
C ALA A 173 2.01 -19.92 -11.24
N LEU A 174 2.08 -19.41 -10.00
CA LEU A 174 3.16 -19.71 -9.06
C LEU A 174 3.02 -21.11 -8.44
N GLY A 175 1.82 -21.69 -8.41
CA GLY A 175 1.59 -23.05 -7.92
C GLY A 175 1.87 -23.25 -6.43
N ALA A 176 1.68 -22.21 -5.61
CA ALA A 176 1.98 -22.24 -4.19
C ALA A 176 1.05 -23.17 -3.38
N ASP A 177 1.54 -23.63 -2.23
CA ASP A 177 0.80 -24.49 -1.32
C ASP A 177 -0.36 -23.73 -0.64
N VAL A 178 -0.15 -22.46 -0.29
CA VAL A 178 -1.18 -21.60 0.31
C VAL A 178 -1.09 -20.16 -0.18
N ILE A 179 -2.24 -19.49 -0.25
CA ILE A 179 -2.32 -18.04 -0.49
C ILE A 179 -2.80 -17.35 0.78
N LEU A 180 -2.00 -16.40 1.27
CA LEU A 180 -2.29 -15.62 2.48
C LEU A 180 -2.51 -14.16 2.10
N ILE A 181 -3.63 -13.58 2.53
CA ILE A 181 -4.03 -12.21 2.22
C ILE A 181 -4.14 -11.37 3.50
N THR A 182 -3.27 -10.38 3.68
CA THR A 182 -3.23 -9.57 4.91
C THR A 182 -3.92 -8.22 4.71
N GLY A 183 -5.24 -8.20 4.54
CA GLY A 183 -6.05 -6.97 4.57
C GLY A 183 -5.92 -6.01 3.38
N ASP A 184 -6.76 -4.98 3.41
CA ASP A 184 -6.85 -3.88 2.43
C ASP A 184 -7.05 -4.38 1.00
N LEU A 185 -7.98 -5.33 0.83
CA LEU A 185 -8.34 -5.87 -0.47
C LEU A 185 -9.11 -4.85 -1.33
N ILE A 186 -9.87 -3.95 -0.70
CA ILE A 186 -10.87 -3.11 -1.39
C ILE A 186 -10.79 -1.63 -1.01
N ASP A 187 -11.27 -0.78 -1.92
CA ASP A 187 -11.71 0.58 -1.62
C ASP A 187 -13.12 0.82 -2.17
N GLY A 188 -14.10 0.90 -1.27
CA GLY A 188 -15.49 1.19 -1.61
C GLY A 188 -16.46 0.17 -1.03
N THR A 189 -17.76 0.42 -1.20
CA THR A 189 -18.80 -0.48 -0.72
C THR A 189 -18.84 -1.77 -1.54
N LEU A 190 -19.37 -2.85 -0.96
CA LEU A 190 -19.57 -4.12 -1.67
C LEU A 190 -20.38 -3.92 -2.95
N GLN A 191 -21.45 -3.13 -2.90
CA GLN A 191 -22.25 -2.83 -4.09
C GLN A 191 -21.41 -2.21 -5.22
N ALA A 192 -20.48 -1.31 -4.90
CA ALA A 192 -19.69 -0.62 -5.91
C ALA A 192 -18.61 -1.54 -6.51
N ARG A 193 -18.08 -2.48 -5.74
CA ARG A 193 -16.88 -3.27 -6.07
C ARG A 193 -17.12 -4.75 -6.35
N ARG A 194 -18.34 -5.28 -6.17
CA ARG A 194 -18.69 -6.70 -6.34
C ARG A 194 -18.14 -7.31 -7.63
N ASP A 195 -18.31 -6.63 -8.76
CA ASP A 195 -17.85 -7.14 -10.05
C ASP A 195 -16.32 -7.08 -10.20
N ASP A 196 -15.68 -6.07 -9.59
CA ASP A 196 -14.22 -5.93 -9.64
C ASP A 196 -13.52 -7.01 -8.82
N VAL A 197 -14.11 -7.46 -7.70
CA VAL A 197 -13.53 -8.50 -6.82
C VAL A 197 -13.89 -9.92 -7.26
N ALA A 198 -14.89 -10.10 -8.14
CA ALA A 198 -15.37 -11.42 -8.55
C ALA A 198 -14.26 -12.38 -9.05
N PRO A 199 -13.23 -11.93 -9.81
CA PRO A 199 -12.15 -12.81 -10.25
C PRO A 199 -11.36 -13.46 -9.12
N LEU A 200 -11.35 -12.88 -7.91
CA LEU A 200 -10.67 -13.46 -6.75
C LEU A 200 -11.20 -14.85 -6.38
N ALA A 201 -12.44 -15.19 -6.78
CA ALA A 201 -13.00 -16.53 -6.62
C ALA A 201 -12.23 -17.62 -7.39
N SER A 202 -11.35 -17.23 -8.31
CA SER A 202 -10.50 -18.16 -9.06
C SER A 202 -9.12 -18.36 -8.41
N LEU A 203 -8.81 -17.68 -7.31
CA LEU A 203 -7.58 -17.97 -6.55
C LEU A 203 -7.61 -19.41 -6.06
N SER A 204 -6.52 -20.14 -6.28
CA SER A 204 -6.46 -21.55 -5.95
C SER A 204 -5.07 -21.93 -5.45
N ALA A 205 -5.03 -22.59 -4.30
CA ALA A 205 -3.85 -23.19 -3.69
C ALA A 205 -4.27 -24.46 -2.96
N LEU A 206 -3.32 -25.39 -2.76
CA LEU A 206 -3.59 -26.73 -2.22
C LEU A 206 -4.23 -26.69 -0.83
N ASP A 207 -3.67 -25.90 0.08
CA ASP A 207 -4.14 -25.73 1.46
C ASP A 207 -5.16 -24.59 1.61
N GLY A 208 -5.47 -23.90 0.51
CA GLY A 208 -6.52 -22.90 0.43
C GLY A 208 -6.03 -21.45 0.43
N VAL A 209 -7.00 -20.53 0.57
CA VAL A 209 -6.79 -19.08 0.53
C VAL A 209 -7.31 -18.50 1.83
N PHE A 210 -6.45 -17.83 2.60
CA PHE A 210 -6.79 -17.24 3.89
C PHE A 210 -6.69 -15.72 3.86
N VAL A 211 -7.57 -15.04 4.58
CA VAL A 211 -7.64 -13.58 4.60
C VAL A 211 -7.83 -13.05 6.02
N SER A 212 -7.05 -12.04 6.40
CA SER A 212 -7.34 -11.19 7.56
C SER A 212 -7.80 -9.79 7.11
N SER A 213 -8.46 -9.05 8.01
CA SER A 213 -8.92 -7.68 7.72
C SER A 213 -7.76 -6.68 7.75
N GLY A 214 -7.80 -5.68 6.87
CA GLY A 214 -7.05 -4.44 6.98
C GLY A 214 -7.93 -3.30 7.48
N ASN A 215 -7.40 -2.08 7.49
CA ASN A 215 -8.16 -0.92 7.95
C ASN A 215 -9.28 -0.52 6.98
N HIS A 216 -9.13 -0.80 5.68
CA HIS A 216 -10.10 -0.42 4.66
C HIS A 216 -11.38 -1.24 4.70
N GLU A 217 -11.31 -2.51 5.10
CA GLU A 217 -12.51 -3.30 5.37
C GLU A 217 -13.42 -2.60 6.39
N TYR A 218 -12.84 -2.02 7.47
CA TYR A 218 -13.61 -1.30 8.49
C TYR A 218 -14.18 0.03 7.99
N TYR A 219 -13.52 0.70 7.04
CA TYR A 219 -14.04 1.93 6.44
C TYR A 219 -15.28 1.71 5.57
N PHE A 220 -15.40 0.51 4.98
CA PHE A 220 -16.43 0.22 3.98
C PHE A 220 -17.41 -0.90 4.36
N GLY A 221 -17.36 -1.38 5.60
CA GLY A 221 -18.30 -2.37 6.15
C GLY A 221 -17.67 -3.76 6.30
N ALA A 222 -16.84 -3.93 7.34
CA ALA A 222 -16.02 -5.13 7.52
C ALA A 222 -16.84 -6.43 7.52
N ASN A 223 -17.95 -6.50 8.25
CA ASN A 223 -18.77 -7.71 8.28
C ASN A 223 -19.29 -8.13 6.90
N GLU A 224 -19.74 -7.17 6.09
CA GLU A 224 -20.27 -7.44 4.75
C GLU A 224 -19.15 -7.93 3.82
N TRP A 225 -17.99 -7.26 3.88
CA TRP A 225 -16.82 -7.62 3.08
C TRP A 225 -16.22 -8.97 3.46
N MET A 226 -15.97 -9.21 4.75
CA MET A 226 -15.41 -10.47 5.24
C MET A 226 -16.35 -11.64 4.96
N ALA A 227 -17.68 -11.45 5.05
CA ALA A 227 -18.65 -12.46 4.64
C ALA A 227 -18.64 -12.69 3.13
N HIS A 228 -18.47 -11.64 2.33
CA HIS A 228 -18.40 -11.80 0.88
C HIS A 228 -17.12 -12.53 0.43
N TYR A 229 -15.97 -12.27 1.05
CA TYR A 229 -14.73 -12.99 0.76
C TYR A 229 -14.88 -14.51 0.95
N GLN A 230 -15.66 -14.93 1.95
CA GLN A 230 -16.01 -16.35 2.13
C GLN A 230 -16.81 -16.91 0.95
N THR A 231 -17.71 -16.14 0.36
CA THR A 231 -18.43 -16.56 -0.86
C THR A 231 -17.53 -16.65 -2.09
N LEU A 232 -16.35 -16.02 -2.05
CA LEU A 232 -15.29 -16.14 -3.06
C LEU A 232 -14.30 -17.28 -2.74
N GLY A 233 -14.58 -18.12 -1.75
CA GLY A 233 -13.73 -19.28 -1.41
C GLY A 233 -12.55 -18.97 -0.48
N MET A 234 -12.48 -17.77 0.09
CA MET A 234 -11.46 -17.41 1.08
C MET A 234 -11.91 -17.76 2.50
N GLN A 235 -10.98 -18.20 3.34
CA GLN A 235 -11.23 -18.42 4.76
C GLN A 235 -10.79 -17.18 5.54
N ALA A 236 -11.77 -16.49 6.14
CA ALA A 236 -11.48 -15.34 7.00
C ALA A 236 -10.87 -15.83 8.32
N LEU A 237 -9.81 -15.16 8.78
CA LEU A 237 -9.20 -15.36 10.09
C LEU A 237 -9.30 -14.06 10.90
N ALA A 238 -10.19 -14.03 11.89
CA ALA A 238 -10.50 -12.88 12.72
C ALA A 238 -10.31 -13.16 14.22
N ASN A 239 -9.08 -12.95 14.70
CA ASN A 239 -8.61 -13.38 16.04
C ASN A 239 -8.81 -14.89 16.25
N GLU A 240 -8.47 -15.67 15.23
CA GLU A 240 -8.59 -17.13 15.21
C GLU A 240 -7.45 -17.74 14.39
N HIS A 241 -7.35 -19.07 14.41
CA HIS A 241 -6.37 -19.81 13.64
C HIS A 241 -6.99 -21.02 12.95
N THR A 242 -6.26 -21.53 11.97
CA THR A 242 -6.41 -22.87 11.42
C THR A 242 -5.08 -23.61 11.50
N VAL A 243 -5.11 -24.93 11.29
CA VAL A 243 -3.93 -25.79 11.32
C VAL A 243 -3.83 -26.54 10.00
N ILE A 244 -2.69 -26.45 9.35
CA ILE A 244 -2.34 -27.30 8.21
C ILE A 244 -1.58 -28.50 8.77
N GLU A 245 -2.07 -29.69 8.48
CA GLU A 245 -1.49 -30.95 8.95
C GLU A 245 -0.80 -31.69 7.79
N ARG A 246 0.34 -32.29 8.11
CA ARG A 246 1.10 -33.20 7.23
C ARG A 246 1.59 -34.38 8.08
N GLY A 247 0.76 -35.43 8.20
CA GLY A 247 1.04 -36.54 9.11
C GLY A 247 0.99 -36.05 10.57
N ASP A 248 2.07 -36.24 11.32
CA ASP A 248 2.19 -35.76 12.71
C ASP A 248 2.72 -34.31 12.81
N ALA A 249 3.06 -33.68 11.69
CA ALA A 249 3.52 -32.29 11.63
C ALA A 249 2.34 -31.33 11.46
N ALA A 250 2.45 -30.16 12.10
CA ALA A 250 1.45 -29.10 12.04
C ALA A 250 2.10 -27.74 11.78
N LEU A 251 1.39 -26.89 11.04
CA LEU A 251 1.70 -25.48 10.82
C LEU A 251 0.45 -24.66 11.12
N VAL A 252 0.57 -23.68 12.02
CA VAL A 252 -0.55 -22.83 12.43
C VAL A 252 -0.61 -21.59 11.56
N LEU A 253 -1.77 -21.34 10.96
CA LEU A 253 -2.07 -20.06 10.31
C LEU A 253 -3.05 -19.29 11.18
N ALA A 254 -2.60 -18.19 11.78
CA ALA A 254 -3.42 -17.33 12.62
C ALA A 254 -3.69 -16.00 11.91
N GLY A 255 -4.84 -15.38 12.21
CA GLY A 255 -5.15 -14.03 11.74
C GLY A 255 -5.80 -13.21 12.84
N VAL A 256 -5.50 -11.91 12.87
CA VAL A 256 -6.07 -10.96 13.82
C VAL A 256 -6.83 -9.84 13.10
N ASN A 257 -7.78 -9.24 13.80
CA ASN A 257 -8.47 -8.05 13.30
C ASN A 257 -7.52 -6.86 13.22
N ASP A 258 -7.76 -5.94 12.27
CA ASP A 258 -6.96 -4.71 12.16
C ASP A 258 -7.12 -3.83 13.40
N ILE A 259 -6.09 -3.04 13.73
CA ILE A 259 -6.10 -2.07 14.84
C ILE A 259 -7.29 -1.09 14.74
N SER A 260 -7.74 -0.78 13.52
CA SER A 260 -8.88 0.10 13.26
C SER A 260 -10.23 -0.48 13.71
N ALA A 261 -10.32 -1.80 13.91
CA ALA A 261 -11.55 -2.49 14.31
C ALA A 261 -12.18 -1.87 15.57
N ALA A 262 -11.37 -1.59 16.59
CA ALA A 262 -11.81 -0.98 17.85
C ALA A 262 -12.46 0.40 17.64
N GLY A 263 -11.91 1.21 16.74
CA GLY A 263 -12.45 2.52 16.39
C GLY A 263 -13.81 2.46 15.67
N HIS A 264 -14.18 1.28 15.15
CA HIS A 264 -15.43 1.04 14.43
C HIS A 264 -16.41 0.16 15.24
N GLY A 265 -16.14 -0.08 16.52
CA GLY A 265 -17.02 -0.83 17.43
C GLY A 265 -16.84 -2.36 17.39
N TYR A 266 -15.73 -2.85 16.83
CA TYR A 266 -15.37 -4.26 16.77
C TYR A 266 -14.24 -4.59 17.75
N THR A 267 -14.00 -5.88 17.99
CA THR A 267 -12.81 -6.32 18.75
C THR A 267 -11.55 -6.05 17.93
N GLY A 268 -10.58 -5.36 18.53
CA GLY A 268 -9.25 -5.14 17.95
C GLY A 268 -8.42 -6.43 17.80
N PRO A 269 -7.16 -6.32 17.38
CA PRO A 269 -6.28 -7.49 17.30
C PRO A 269 -6.10 -8.14 18.66
N ASP A 270 -6.35 -9.46 18.73
CA ASP A 270 -6.07 -10.27 19.92
C ASP A 270 -5.33 -11.55 19.54
N VAL A 271 -4.01 -11.49 19.66
CA VAL A 271 -3.10 -12.61 19.37
C VAL A 271 -3.29 -13.76 20.37
N THR A 272 -3.69 -13.44 21.61
CA THR A 272 -3.90 -14.48 22.63
C THR A 272 -5.10 -15.33 22.25
N GLN A 273 -6.18 -14.66 21.85
CA GLN A 273 -7.39 -15.30 21.36
C GLN A 273 -7.10 -16.09 20.07
N ALA A 274 -6.35 -15.48 19.13
CA ALA A 274 -6.03 -16.13 17.86
C ALA A 274 -5.29 -17.46 18.05
N LEU A 275 -4.44 -17.57 19.07
CA LEU A 275 -3.65 -18.77 19.36
C LEU A 275 -4.25 -19.68 20.44
N GLU A 276 -5.46 -19.38 20.93
CA GLU A 276 -6.09 -20.18 21.96
C GLU A 276 -6.41 -21.60 21.44
N GLY A 277 -5.80 -22.62 22.05
CA GLY A 277 -5.97 -24.02 21.64
C GLY A 277 -5.12 -24.46 20.45
N ALA A 278 -4.24 -23.60 19.92
CA ALA A 278 -3.30 -23.98 18.88
C ALA A 278 -2.36 -25.11 19.35
N PRO A 279 -1.97 -26.06 18.47
CA PRO A 279 -1.06 -27.14 18.83
C PRO A 279 0.26 -26.62 19.40
N ALA A 280 0.61 -27.08 20.60
CA ALA A 280 1.84 -26.64 21.27
C ALA A 280 3.08 -27.05 20.47
N GLY A 281 3.97 -26.09 20.21
CA GLY A 281 5.23 -26.31 19.51
C GLY A 281 5.12 -26.40 17.98
N ALA A 282 3.92 -26.25 17.41
CA ALA A 282 3.77 -26.05 15.97
C ALA A 282 4.16 -24.61 15.60
N PRO A 283 4.91 -24.38 14.50
CA PRO A 283 5.23 -23.03 14.07
C PRO A 283 3.98 -22.22 13.71
N VAL A 284 4.04 -20.92 13.96
CA VAL A 284 2.92 -19.99 13.80
C VAL A 284 3.24 -18.93 12.76
N ILE A 285 2.41 -18.88 11.71
CA ILE A 285 2.36 -17.80 10.73
C ILE A 285 1.16 -16.91 11.05
N LEU A 286 1.40 -15.64 11.38
CA LEU A 286 0.38 -14.66 11.72
C LEU A 286 0.12 -13.67 10.57
N LEU A 287 -1.15 -13.56 10.18
CA LEU A 287 -1.67 -12.52 9.30
C LEU A 287 -2.13 -11.33 10.15
N ASP A 288 -1.29 -10.29 10.22
CA ASP A 288 -1.60 -9.02 10.89
C ASP A 288 -1.31 -7.87 9.92
N HIS A 289 -2.34 -7.16 9.47
CA HIS A 289 -2.21 -6.18 8.40
C HIS A 289 -1.20 -5.07 8.74
N GLN A 290 -1.18 -4.59 9.98
CA GLN A 290 -0.29 -3.50 10.41
C GLN A 290 0.94 -4.03 11.17
N PRO A 291 2.17 -3.54 10.88
CA PRO A 291 3.37 -3.99 11.57
C PRO A 291 3.52 -3.43 12.99
N ARG A 292 2.60 -2.55 13.42
CA ARG A 292 2.73 -1.78 14.67
C ARG A 292 2.72 -2.68 15.90
N ASN A 293 2.05 -3.83 15.84
CA ASN A 293 1.98 -4.78 16.94
C ASN A 293 3.08 -5.86 16.89
N ALA A 294 4.00 -5.81 15.91
CA ALA A 294 4.93 -6.90 15.62
C ALA A 294 5.87 -7.27 16.79
N ARG A 295 6.21 -6.33 17.67
CA ARG A 295 7.00 -6.63 18.87
C ARG A 295 6.20 -7.39 19.92
N ASN A 296 4.90 -7.15 19.99
CA ASN A 296 4.01 -7.86 20.92
C ASN A 296 3.71 -9.27 20.42
N THR A 297 3.50 -9.44 19.12
CA THR A 297 3.26 -10.75 18.47
C THR A 297 4.49 -11.66 18.61
N ALA A 298 5.70 -11.14 18.41
CA ALA A 298 6.94 -11.87 18.68
C ALA A 298 6.99 -12.42 20.12
N ALA A 299 6.65 -11.58 21.11
CA ALA A 299 6.60 -11.99 22.51
C ALA A 299 5.51 -13.04 22.84
N ARG A 300 4.62 -13.35 21.90
CA ARG A 300 3.56 -14.37 22.02
C ARG A 300 3.90 -15.69 21.34
N GLY A 301 5.13 -15.85 20.83
CA GLY A 301 5.59 -17.08 20.20
C GLY A 301 5.10 -17.24 18.76
N VAL A 302 4.91 -16.13 18.05
CA VAL A 302 4.74 -16.13 16.60
C VAL A 302 6.12 -16.29 15.95
N ASP A 303 6.23 -17.11 14.91
CA ASP A 303 7.50 -17.36 14.21
C ASP A 303 7.63 -16.52 12.93
N LEU A 304 6.50 -16.31 12.23
CA LEU A 304 6.44 -15.47 11.04
C LEU A 304 5.21 -14.57 11.10
N GLN A 305 5.40 -13.25 11.05
CA GLN A 305 4.31 -12.30 10.82
C GLN A 305 4.36 -11.78 9.39
N LEU A 306 3.23 -11.85 8.68
CA LEU A 306 3.02 -11.22 7.39
C LEU A 306 2.19 -9.95 7.57
N SER A 307 2.67 -8.83 7.01
CA SER A 307 2.03 -7.53 7.11
C SER A 307 2.11 -6.74 5.79
N GLY A 308 1.21 -5.75 5.63
CA GLY A 308 1.14 -4.81 4.51
C GLY A 308 1.10 -3.36 5.00
N HIS A 309 0.08 -2.60 4.61
CA HIS A 309 -0.31 -1.28 5.15
C HIS A 309 0.61 -0.10 4.77
N THR A 310 1.92 -0.30 4.76
CA THR A 310 2.90 0.79 4.56
C THR A 310 3.14 1.10 3.08
N HIS A 311 2.73 0.20 2.19
CA HIS A 311 3.03 0.19 0.76
C HIS A 311 4.52 0.39 0.42
N GLY A 312 5.42 -0.03 1.31
CA GLY A 312 6.86 0.19 1.20
C GLY A 312 7.29 1.66 1.20
N GLY A 313 6.42 2.55 1.68
CA GLY A 313 6.64 3.99 1.71
C GLY A 313 6.45 4.68 0.35
N MET A 314 6.05 3.94 -0.69
CA MET A 314 5.72 4.39 -2.06
C MET A 314 6.86 5.06 -2.85
N MET A 315 7.70 5.87 -2.23
CA MET A 315 8.82 6.56 -2.86
C MET A 315 10.05 6.58 -1.94
N VAL A 316 11.24 6.48 -2.55
CA VAL A 316 12.51 6.62 -1.82
C VAL A 316 12.57 7.96 -1.07
N GLY A 317 12.88 7.92 0.22
CA GLY A 317 12.94 9.07 1.11
C GLY A 317 11.62 9.33 1.85
N PHE A 318 10.47 9.02 1.23
CA PHE A 318 9.16 9.10 1.89
C PHE A 318 8.94 7.93 2.86
N ASP A 319 9.55 6.78 2.55
CA ASP A 319 9.68 5.63 3.45
C ASP A 319 10.13 6.00 4.87
N ARG A 320 11.06 6.94 5.03
CA ARG A 320 11.51 7.40 6.36
C ARG A 320 10.44 8.11 7.18
N LEU A 321 9.48 8.77 6.52
CA LEU A 321 8.36 9.40 7.21
C LEU A 321 7.31 8.36 7.60
N VAL A 322 7.05 7.41 6.70
CA VAL A 322 6.15 6.26 6.95
C VAL A 322 6.66 5.40 8.09
N ALA A 323 7.97 5.14 8.16
CA ALA A 323 8.62 4.38 9.23
C ALA A 323 8.26 4.93 10.63
N ARG A 324 8.26 6.27 10.79
CA ARG A 324 8.00 6.91 12.09
C ARG A 324 6.57 6.69 12.59
N ALA A 325 5.62 6.47 11.68
CA ALA A 325 4.24 6.16 12.03
C ALA A 325 4.02 4.66 12.29
N ASN A 326 5.00 3.81 11.98
CA ASN A 326 4.89 2.35 11.97
C ASN A 326 6.01 1.68 12.78
N GLU A 327 6.39 2.26 13.92
CA GLU A 327 7.41 1.70 14.83
C GLU A 327 8.79 1.43 14.19
N GLY A 328 9.11 2.14 13.11
CA GLY A 328 10.34 2.00 12.34
C GLY A 328 10.24 1.03 11.16
N PHE A 329 9.14 0.30 11.02
CA PHE A 329 8.93 -0.68 9.95
C PHE A 329 8.38 -0.04 8.68
N VAL A 330 8.87 -0.48 7.51
CA VAL A 330 8.38 0.00 6.21
C VAL A 330 8.26 -1.07 5.15
N SER A 331 9.28 -1.93 4.95
CA SER A 331 9.23 -2.97 3.93
C SER A 331 10.37 -3.96 4.10
N GLY A 332 10.15 -5.21 3.71
CA GLY A 332 11.14 -6.28 3.72
C GLY A 332 11.14 -7.06 5.03
N LYS A 333 12.23 -7.80 5.25
CA LYS A 333 12.40 -8.71 6.38
C LYS A 333 12.98 -7.99 7.60
N TYR A 334 12.38 -8.22 8.77
CA TYR A 334 12.87 -7.76 10.07
C TYR A 334 12.91 -8.95 11.04
N GLU A 335 13.98 -9.08 11.81
CA GLU A 335 14.09 -10.07 12.88
C GLU A 335 13.69 -9.44 14.21
N LEU A 336 12.78 -10.07 14.94
CA LEU A 336 12.20 -9.60 16.19
C LEU A 336 12.12 -10.75 17.20
N ASP A 337 13.10 -10.85 18.08
CA ASP A 337 13.10 -11.81 19.21
C ASP A 337 12.81 -13.27 18.79
N GLY A 338 13.35 -13.72 17.64
CA GLY A 338 13.14 -15.06 17.07
C GLY A 338 12.03 -15.14 16.02
N MET A 339 11.16 -14.13 15.96
CA MET A 339 10.14 -13.99 14.91
C MET A 339 10.71 -13.25 13.69
N THR A 340 10.41 -13.74 12.49
CA THR A 340 10.53 -12.92 11.27
C THR A 340 9.26 -12.11 11.04
N LEU A 341 9.37 -10.79 10.93
CA LEU A 341 8.34 -9.94 10.30
C LEU A 341 8.69 -9.75 8.82
N TYR A 342 7.80 -10.16 7.93
CA TYR A 342 7.85 -9.78 6.52
C TYR A 342 6.79 -8.72 6.21
N LEU A 343 7.27 -7.51 5.91
CA LEU A 343 6.43 -6.37 5.57
C LEU A 343 6.43 -6.17 4.05
N ASN A 344 5.35 -6.59 3.42
CA ASN A 344 5.17 -6.51 1.97
C ASN A 344 4.98 -5.05 1.53
N SER A 345 5.55 -4.67 0.39
CA SER A 345 5.40 -3.31 -0.15
C SER A 345 4.02 -3.05 -0.76
N GLY A 346 3.06 -3.96 -0.63
CA GLY A 346 1.73 -3.93 -1.21
C GLY A 346 1.68 -4.56 -2.62
N THR A 347 0.68 -5.40 -2.88
CA THR A 347 0.37 -5.93 -4.22
C THR A 347 -0.09 -4.79 -5.14
N ALA A 348 -0.83 -3.83 -4.59
CA ALA A 348 -1.15 -2.56 -5.23
C ALA A 348 -0.90 -1.40 -4.26
N LEU A 349 -1.79 -0.41 -4.22
CA LEU A 349 -1.76 0.72 -3.29
C LEU A 349 -3.13 1.43 -3.27
N TRP A 350 -3.33 2.27 -2.28
CA TRP A 350 -4.52 3.13 -2.23
C TRP A 350 -4.52 4.23 -3.32
N PRO A 351 -5.58 4.38 -4.16
CA PRO A 351 -5.63 5.30 -5.30
C PRO A 351 -5.62 6.79 -4.93
N GLY A 352 -5.75 7.14 -3.65
CA GLY A 352 -5.58 8.51 -3.20
C GLY A 352 -4.15 9.03 -3.32
N PHE A 353 -3.14 8.16 -3.36
CA PHE A 353 -1.76 8.55 -3.62
C PHE A 353 -1.09 7.54 -4.55
N ALA A 354 -1.52 7.52 -5.81
CA ALA A 354 -1.08 6.53 -6.79
C ALA A 354 0.29 6.85 -7.42
N LEU A 355 1.34 6.94 -6.60
CA LEU A 355 2.71 7.25 -7.05
C LEU A 355 3.70 6.24 -6.47
N ARG A 356 4.42 5.50 -7.33
CA ARG A 356 5.55 4.65 -6.91
C ARG A 356 6.86 5.04 -7.58
N LEU A 357 7.91 5.28 -6.80
CA LEU A 357 9.24 5.61 -7.33
C LEU A 357 10.36 4.96 -6.51
N GLY A 358 11.04 3.97 -7.07
CA GLY A 358 12.12 3.23 -6.40
C GLY A 358 11.65 2.31 -5.26
N LYS A 359 10.33 2.09 -5.14
CA LYS A 359 9.69 1.17 -4.19
C LYS A 359 8.57 0.40 -4.93
N PRO A 360 8.93 -0.65 -5.69
CA PRO A 360 7.94 -1.39 -6.49
C PRO A 360 6.90 -2.06 -5.58
N SER A 361 5.67 -2.24 -6.09
CA SER A 361 4.73 -3.21 -5.52
C SER A 361 5.24 -4.64 -5.70
N GLU A 362 4.66 -5.58 -4.96
CA GLU A 362 5.19 -6.94 -4.85
C GLU A 362 4.05 -7.97 -4.98
N LEU A 363 4.23 -8.93 -5.87
CA LEU A 363 3.58 -10.25 -5.81
C LEU A 363 4.59 -11.14 -5.10
N THR A 364 4.40 -11.41 -3.81
CA THR A 364 5.45 -12.06 -3.01
C THR A 364 5.21 -13.57 -2.98
N ARG A 365 6.23 -14.34 -3.37
CA ARG A 365 6.34 -15.77 -3.07
C ARG A 365 7.36 -15.95 -1.95
N ILE A 366 6.95 -16.60 -0.88
CA ILE A 366 7.78 -16.94 0.27
C ILE A 366 8.01 -18.44 0.26
N THR A 367 9.26 -18.86 0.42
CA THR A 367 9.63 -20.27 0.63
C THR A 367 10.12 -20.44 2.06
N LEU A 368 9.52 -21.39 2.78
CA LEU A 368 9.91 -21.69 4.16
C LEU A 368 11.06 -22.68 4.21
N HIS A 369 11.96 -22.46 5.16
CA HIS A 369 13.10 -23.32 5.45
C HIS A 369 13.21 -23.63 6.93
N ALA A 370 13.62 -24.85 7.26
CA ALA A 370 14.03 -25.21 8.60
C ALA A 370 15.38 -24.57 8.96
N GLN A 371 15.47 -24.01 10.15
CA GLN A 371 16.69 -23.40 10.70
C GLN A 371 17.38 -24.29 11.74
#